data_AF-A0A2H4VMT1-F1
#
_entry.id   AF-A0A2H4VMT1-F1
#
_cell.length_a   1.000
_cell.length_b   1.000
_cell.length_c   1.000
_cell.angle_alpha   90.00
_cell.angle_beta   90.00
_cell.angle_gamma   90.00
#
_symmetry.space_group_name_H-M   'P 1'
#
loop_
_entity.id
_entity.type
_entity.pdbx_description
1 polymer ?
#
loop_
_entity_poly.entity_id
_entity_poly.type
_entity_poly.pdbx_seq_one_letter_code
_entity_poly.pdbx_strand_id
1 'polypeptide(L)'
;MRGIQSFFESFYGPIFYRHFRRPTYFEKIKFRIQFNVETPKSLYLHVHHNSGNHPCLIHTYDHGSRGNLKRNSSEKMVFDRVFLDFDVSNHEVKKIKNELTSLRSLGLKHEKSRQDELKDQLQDLITNEKIAEQAIDEAKYFSVKFKETFGKYPALFFSGCKGCHAYTFFKATGFKNLNLAVSWFAENVKKSYNQQTMDLSVAQDAQARLSRIPYSKHQLTGLTVVPFSIEDDYDEIIMKSLHPHIEDFDRVDFQTDFHKHLQKIDLVETYNSRVKSANRTTNKARLGGSKNFKGVHDHRAFFKSILGKPVREYPNKEYVMYSCPFQDHDDKKPSFRVHKKGYYCYGCQKKGNYWQFFKDYHGWNDEQVRQHFKTEIKKNIIDNN
;
A
#
# COMPACT_ATOMS: atom_id res chain seq x y z
N MET A 1 -0.88 -4.85 -30.82
CA MET A 1 -0.08 -3.61 -30.80
C MET A 1 1.33 -3.96 -31.27
N ARG A 2 1.73 -3.52 -32.47
CA ARG A 2 3.13 -3.65 -32.92
C ARG A 2 4.01 -2.83 -31.98
N GLY A 3 5.27 -3.22 -31.77
CA GLY A 3 6.22 -2.47 -30.94
C GLY A 3 6.17 -2.74 -29.42
N ILE A 4 5.09 -3.30 -28.85
CA ILE A 4 4.98 -3.47 -27.39
C ILE A 4 6.09 -4.33 -26.74
N GLN A 5 6.61 -5.32 -27.45
CA GLN A 5 7.74 -6.13 -26.95
C GLN A 5 9.02 -5.30 -26.89
N SER A 6 9.27 -4.45 -27.89
CA SER A 6 10.40 -3.51 -27.89
C SER A 6 10.25 -2.49 -26.76
N PHE A 7 9.05 -1.95 -26.55
CA PHE A 7 8.80 -1.11 -25.37
C PHE A 7 9.12 -1.83 -24.05
N PHE A 8 8.66 -3.07 -23.87
CA PHE A 8 8.98 -3.85 -22.66
C PHE A 8 10.47 -4.14 -22.51
N GLU A 9 11.17 -4.36 -23.62
CA GLU A 9 12.63 -4.50 -23.63
C GLU A 9 13.32 -3.23 -23.16
N SER A 10 12.94 -2.05 -23.66
CA SER A 10 13.50 -0.78 -23.20
C SER A 10 13.15 -0.48 -21.73
N PHE A 11 11.91 -0.77 -21.33
CA PHE A 11 11.40 -0.42 -20.00
C PHE A 11 11.89 -1.35 -18.88
N TYR A 12 11.97 -2.66 -19.13
CA TYR A 12 12.36 -3.67 -18.13
C TYR A 12 13.75 -4.27 -18.38
N GLY A 13 14.31 -4.11 -19.58
CA GLY A 13 15.52 -4.77 -20.04
C GLY A 13 15.25 -6.00 -20.92
N PRO A 14 16.25 -6.49 -21.66
CA PRO A 14 16.13 -7.69 -22.50
C PRO A 14 15.94 -8.97 -21.68
N ILE A 15 16.50 -9.00 -20.47
CA ILE A 15 16.35 -10.06 -19.49
C ILE A 15 16.06 -9.42 -18.14
N PHE A 16 15.03 -9.90 -17.48
CA PHE A 16 14.62 -9.47 -16.14
C PHE A 16 14.10 -10.69 -15.37
N TYR A 17 13.92 -10.59 -14.06
CA TYR A 17 13.37 -11.66 -13.24
C TYR A 17 12.28 -11.10 -12.36
N ARG A 18 11.04 -11.08 -12.85
CA ARG A 18 9.91 -10.44 -12.16
C ARG A 18 8.73 -11.38 -12.05
N HIS A 19 7.83 -11.09 -11.11
CA HIS A 19 6.54 -11.76 -11.04
C HIS A 19 5.50 -10.90 -11.75
N PHE A 20 4.86 -11.46 -12.78
CA PHE A 20 3.59 -10.98 -13.29
C PHE A 20 2.49 -11.47 -12.33
N ARG A 21 1.58 -10.56 -11.95
CA ARG A 21 0.42 -10.87 -11.12
C ARG A 21 -0.87 -10.44 -11.78
N ARG A 22 -1.84 -11.35 -11.72
CA ARG A 22 -3.23 -11.15 -12.12
C ARG A 22 -4.17 -11.46 -10.96
N PRO A 23 -4.21 -10.59 -9.92
CA PRO A 23 -5.13 -10.79 -8.81
C PRO A 23 -6.56 -10.86 -9.33
N THR A 24 -7.40 -11.63 -8.66
CA THR A 24 -8.79 -11.81 -9.06
C THR A 24 -9.73 -11.45 -7.92
N TYR A 25 -10.95 -11.09 -8.31
CA TYR A 25 -12.07 -10.85 -7.42
C TYR A 25 -12.82 -12.13 -7.06
N PHE A 26 -12.52 -13.26 -7.72
CA PHE A 26 -13.25 -14.51 -7.51
C PHE A 26 -12.90 -15.17 -6.17
N GLU A 27 -13.91 -15.50 -5.38
CA GLU A 27 -13.73 -16.07 -4.04
C GLU A 27 -13.33 -17.56 -4.03
N LYS A 28 -13.60 -18.32 -5.11
CA LYS A 28 -13.61 -19.80 -5.07
C LYS A 28 -12.84 -20.54 -6.18
N ILE A 29 -11.93 -19.89 -6.90
CA ILE A 29 -11.23 -20.56 -8.01
C ILE A 29 -9.78 -20.90 -7.64
N LYS A 30 -9.39 -22.17 -7.78
CA LYS A 30 -7.98 -22.61 -7.84
C LYS A 30 -7.34 -22.10 -9.13
N PHE A 31 -7.15 -20.78 -9.22
CA PHE A 31 -6.60 -20.11 -10.38
C PHE A 31 -5.23 -19.54 -10.06
N ARG A 32 -4.28 -19.75 -10.96
CA ARG A 32 -2.93 -19.21 -10.80
C ARG A 32 -2.94 -17.70 -11.01
N ILE A 33 -2.59 -16.97 -9.96
CA ILE A 33 -2.53 -15.50 -9.94
C ILE A 33 -1.12 -14.92 -10.17
N GLN A 34 -0.07 -15.73 -10.03
CA GLN A 34 1.32 -15.31 -10.13
C GLN A 34 2.12 -16.16 -11.12
N PHE A 35 2.90 -15.47 -11.96
CA PHE A 35 3.70 -16.06 -13.02
C PHE A 35 5.11 -15.48 -13.00
N ASN A 36 6.11 -16.31 -13.27
CA ASN A 36 7.47 -15.85 -13.45
C ASN A 36 7.60 -15.34 -14.89
N VAL A 37 8.09 -14.12 -15.06
CA VAL A 37 8.37 -13.52 -16.36
C VAL A 37 9.83 -13.15 -16.43
N GLU A 38 10.47 -13.56 -17.52
CA GLU A 38 11.93 -13.46 -17.66
C GLU A 38 12.37 -12.65 -18.88
N THR A 39 11.44 -12.40 -19.81
CA THR A 39 11.69 -11.72 -21.08
C THR A 39 10.51 -10.86 -21.52
N PRO A 40 10.73 -9.83 -22.37
CA PRO A 40 9.67 -9.01 -22.95
C PRO A 40 8.57 -9.83 -23.64
N LYS A 41 8.97 -10.88 -24.39
CA LYS A 41 8.03 -11.80 -25.05
C LYS A 41 7.13 -12.52 -24.06
N SER A 42 7.69 -13.06 -22.97
CA SER A 42 6.90 -13.75 -21.94
C SER A 42 5.92 -12.80 -21.24
N LEU A 43 6.35 -11.57 -20.95
CA LEU A 43 5.51 -10.54 -20.34
C LEU A 43 4.36 -10.15 -21.29
N TYR A 44 4.65 -9.95 -22.57
CA TYR A 44 3.64 -9.67 -23.60
C TYR A 44 2.55 -10.73 -23.66
N LEU A 45 2.91 -12.02 -23.68
CA LEU A 45 1.93 -13.11 -23.71
C LEU A 45 1.00 -13.06 -22.48
N HIS A 46 1.55 -12.81 -21.30
CA HIS A 46 0.75 -12.66 -20.08
C HIS A 46 -0.15 -11.42 -20.12
N VAL A 47 0.36 -10.27 -20.57
CA VAL A 47 -0.46 -9.06 -20.70
C VAL A 47 -1.57 -9.28 -21.73
N HIS A 48 -1.25 -9.81 -22.91
CA HIS A 48 -2.20 -10.04 -23.99
C HIS A 48 -3.38 -10.91 -23.57
N HIS A 49 -3.14 -11.99 -22.82
CA HIS A 49 -4.20 -12.89 -22.36
C HIS A 49 -5.06 -12.35 -21.20
N ASN A 50 -4.60 -11.34 -20.47
CA ASN A 50 -5.24 -10.91 -19.22
C ASN A 50 -5.76 -9.47 -19.24
N SER A 51 -5.19 -8.62 -20.10
CA SER A 51 -5.50 -7.19 -20.23
C SER A 51 -7.01 -6.96 -20.39
N GLY A 52 -7.57 -6.03 -19.60
CA GLY A 52 -9.00 -5.69 -19.61
C GLY A 52 -9.90 -6.66 -18.83
N ASN A 53 -9.49 -7.91 -18.63
CA ASN A 53 -10.23 -8.89 -17.83
C ASN A 53 -9.74 -8.96 -16.39
N HIS A 54 -8.43 -8.89 -16.21
CA HIS A 54 -7.77 -8.91 -14.91
C HIS A 54 -6.81 -7.72 -14.77
N PRO A 55 -6.52 -7.27 -13.54
CA PRO A 55 -5.41 -6.38 -13.31
C PRO A 55 -4.12 -7.03 -13.82
N CYS A 56 -3.36 -6.33 -14.66
CA CYS A 56 -2.05 -6.78 -15.15
C CYS A 56 -0.96 -6.05 -14.37
N LEU A 57 -0.43 -6.70 -13.34
CA LEU A 57 0.55 -6.10 -12.43
C LEU A 57 1.92 -6.78 -12.55
N ILE A 58 2.98 -6.04 -12.25
CA ILE A 58 4.35 -6.56 -12.18
C ILE A 58 5.11 -5.92 -11.03
N HIS A 59 6.05 -6.65 -10.42
CA HIS A 59 6.95 -6.07 -9.43
C HIS A 59 7.72 -4.88 -10.01
N THR A 60 7.84 -3.82 -9.21
CA THR A 60 8.60 -2.61 -9.56
C THR A 60 10.11 -2.80 -9.48
N TYR A 61 10.56 -3.86 -8.82
CA TYR A 61 11.94 -4.30 -8.69
C TYR A 61 12.20 -5.61 -9.44
N ASP A 62 13.47 -5.95 -9.61
CA ASP A 62 13.93 -7.20 -10.21
C ASP A 62 14.45 -8.17 -9.15
N HIS A 63 14.26 -9.48 -9.35
CA HIS A 63 14.82 -10.51 -8.45
C HIS A 63 16.28 -10.84 -8.76
N GLY A 64 16.88 -10.27 -9.81
CA GLY A 64 18.29 -10.40 -10.21
C GLY A 64 18.67 -11.76 -10.78
N SER A 65 17.96 -12.83 -10.43
CA SER A 65 18.18 -14.17 -10.97
C SER A 65 16.93 -15.04 -10.90
N ARG A 66 16.86 -16.05 -11.77
CA ARG A 66 15.82 -17.07 -11.79
C ARG A 66 15.69 -17.83 -10.46
N GLY A 67 16.83 -18.15 -9.84
CA GLY A 67 16.86 -18.86 -8.57
C GLY A 67 16.22 -18.04 -7.44
N ASN A 68 16.51 -16.73 -7.41
CA ASN A 68 15.93 -15.82 -6.43
C ASN A 68 14.42 -15.64 -6.66
N LEU A 69 14.01 -15.47 -7.93
CA LEU A 69 12.61 -15.33 -8.32
C LEU A 69 11.75 -16.52 -7.90
N LYS A 70 12.28 -17.75 -7.98
CA LYS A 70 11.57 -18.97 -7.57
C LYS A 70 11.44 -19.10 -6.05
N ARG A 71 12.43 -18.63 -5.29
CA ARG A 71 12.45 -18.68 -3.82
C ARG A 71 11.74 -17.48 -3.19
N ASN A 72 11.43 -16.45 -3.98
CA ASN A 72 10.87 -15.19 -3.51
C ASN A 72 11.73 -14.53 -2.42
N SER A 73 13.06 -14.60 -2.54
CA SER A 73 13.97 -14.02 -1.55
C SER A 73 14.20 -12.53 -1.79
N SER A 74 14.11 -11.76 -0.71
CA SER A 74 14.29 -10.31 -0.70
C SER A 74 15.75 -9.87 -0.63
N GLU A 75 16.68 -10.77 -0.33
CA GLU A 75 18.09 -10.44 -0.08
C GLU A 75 18.84 -10.02 -1.34
N LYS A 76 18.36 -10.44 -2.53
CA LYS A 76 19.01 -10.19 -3.83
C LYS A 76 18.14 -9.37 -4.77
N MET A 77 17.18 -8.62 -4.23
CA MET A 77 16.37 -7.71 -5.05
C MET A 77 17.24 -6.60 -5.62
N VAL A 78 17.08 -6.34 -6.91
CA VAL A 78 17.77 -5.28 -7.65
C VAL A 78 16.77 -4.16 -7.87
N PHE A 79 17.13 -2.98 -7.39
CA PHE A 79 16.32 -1.76 -7.54
C PHE A 79 16.98 -0.85 -8.55
N ASP A 80 16.27 -0.58 -9.64
CA ASP A 80 16.68 0.29 -10.74
C ASP A 80 15.72 1.47 -10.95
N ARG A 81 14.66 1.55 -10.13
CA ARG A 81 13.64 2.59 -10.18
C ARG A 81 12.94 2.77 -8.84
N VAL A 82 12.35 3.94 -8.65
CA VAL A 82 11.29 4.18 -7.66
C VAL A 82 9.97 4.37 -8.40
N PHE A 83 8.90 3.86 -7.81
CA PHE A 83 7.53 3.99 -8.28
C PHE A 83 6.75 4.83 -7.28
N LEU A 84 6.14 5.91 -7.77
CA LEU A 84 5.21 6.76 -7.03
C LEU A 84 3.85 6.72 -7.71
N ASP A 85 2.79 6.81 -6.91
CA ASP A 85 1.41 6.69 -7.35
C ASP A 85 0.66 7.95 -6.91
N PHE A 86 -0.12 8.53 -7.81
CA PHE A 86 -0.96 9.69 -7.58
C PHE A 86 -2.40 9.27 -7.87
N ASP A 87 -3.26 9.24 -6.85
CA ASP A 87 -4.62 8.73 -6.94
C ASP A 87 -5.61 9.67 -6.23
N VAL A 88 -6.66 10.09 -6.93
CA VAL A 88 -7.68 11.00 -6.39
C VAL A 88 -8.65 10.24 -5.49
N SER A 89 -9.11 10.80 -4.38
CA SER A 89 -10.23 10.20 -3.63
C SER A 89 -11.57 10.70 -4.18
N ASN A 90 -12.38 9.81 -4.75
CA ASN A 90 -13.72 10.15 -5.24
C ASN A 90 -14.73 9.10 -4.75
N HIS A 91 -15.82 9.56 -4.12
CA HIS A 91 -16.82 8.71 -3.48
C HIS A 91 -17.65 7.92 -4.50
N GLU A 92 -18.03 8.55 -5.61
CA GLU A 92 -18.83 7.92 -6.66
C GLU A 92 -18.05 6.82 -7.37
N VAL A 93 -16.81 7.09 -7.74
CA VAL A 93 -15.87 6.09 -8.25
C VAL A 93 -15.73 4.91 -7.30
N LYS A 94 -15.62 5.17 -6.00
CA LYS A 94 -15.53 4.12 -4.98
C LYS A 94 -16.79 3.26 -4.95
N LYS A 95 -17.98 3.88 -5.02
CA LYS A 95 -19.27 3.17 -5.06
C LYS A 95 -19.36 2.26 -6.29
N ILE A 96 -19.14 2.81 -7.48
CA ILE A 96 -19.20 2.06 -8.75
C ILE A 96 -18.18 0.93 -8.77
N LYS A 97 -16.92 1.20 -8.37
CA LYS A 97 -15.87 0.16 -8.30
C LYS A 97 -16.23 -0.97 -7.35
N ASN A 98 -16.84 -0.67 -6.20
CA ASN A 98 -17.24 -1.70 -5.23
C ASN A 98 -18.36 -2.58 -5.79
N GLU A 99 -19.38 -1.98 -6.41
CA GLU A 99 -20.48 -2.72 -7.05
C GLU A 99 -19.96 -3.60 -8.20
N LEU A 100 -19.16 -3.02 -9.10
CA LEU A 100 -18.56 -3.74 -10.22
C LEU A 100 -17.65 -4.88 -9.74
N THR A 101 -16.87 -4.66 -8.68
CA THR A 101 -16.03 -5.70 -8.08
C THR A 101 -16.86 -6.83 -7.48
N SER A 102 -17.98 -6.51 -6.82
CA SER A 102 -18.92 -7.50 -6.27
C SER A 102 -19.58 -8.33 -7.37
N LEU A 103 -20.03 -7.72 -8.47
CA LEU A 103 -20.57 -8.47 -9.61
C LEU A 103 -19.52 -9.37 -10.25
N ARG A 104 -18.30 -8.85 -10.41
CA ARG A 104 -17.18 -9.60 -10.98
C ARG A 104 -16.72 -10.75 -10.10
N SER A 105 -16.91 -10.72 -8.78
CA SER A 105 -16.52 -11.83 -7.90
C SER A 105 -17.31 -13.11 -8.21
N LEU A 106 -18.52 -12.96 -8.76
CA LEU A 106 -19.40 -14.04 -9.20
C LEU A 106 -19.09 -14.54 -10.62
N GLY A 107 -18.29 -13.80 -11.38
CA GLY A 107 -17.78 -14.18 -12.70
C GLY A 107 -17.80 -13.05 -13.73
N LEU A 108 -16.95 -13.14 -14.75
CA LEU A 108 -16.87 -12.12 -15.83
C LEU A 108 -18.12 -12.08 -16.73
N LYS A 109 -18.93 -13.14 -16.72
CA LYS A 109 -20.17 -13.24 -17.50
C LYS A 109 -21.43 -13.04 -16.66
N HIS A 110 -21.29 -12.98 -15.33
CA HIS A 110 -22.42 -12.80 -14.42
C HIS A 110 -22.96 -11.38 -14.54
N GLU A 111 -24.24 -11.22 -14.85
CA GLU A 111 -24.87 -9.90 -15.06
C GLU A 111 -24.05 -8.98 -15.96
N LYS A 112 -23.57 -9.52 -17.09
CA LYS A 112 -22.62 -8.83 -17.97
C LYS A 112 -23.10 -7.44 -18.39
N SER A 113 -24.39 -7.28 -18.72
CA SER A 113 -24.95 -5.97 -19.10
C SER A 113 -24.78 -4.92 -18.00
N ARG A 114 -24.98 -5.29 -16.73
CA ARG A 114 -24.80 -4.38 -15.59
C ARG A 114 -23.32 -4.07 -15.35
N GLN A 115 -22.44 -5.06 -15.53
CA GLN A 115 -21.00 -4.82 -15.46
C GLN A 115 -20.52 -3.85 -16.54
N ASP A 116 -21.02 -3.99 -17.77
CA ASP A 116 -20.69 -3.13 -18.90
C ASP A 116 -21.22 -1.69 -18.63
N GLU A 117 -22.45 -1.54 -18.16
CA GLU A 117 -23.03 -0.23 -17.76
C GLU A 117 -22.20 0.48 -16.68
N LEU A 118 -21.84 -0.22 -15.60
CA LEU A 118 -21.01 0.36 -14.52
C LEU A 118 -19.60 0.71 -14.99
N LYS A 119 -19.05 -0.06 -15.93
CA LYS A 119 -17.75 0.20 -16.53
C LYS A 119 -17.80 1.45 -17.41
N ASP A 120 -18.87 1.61 -18.18
CA ASP A 120 -19.07 2.78 -19.04
C ASP A 120 -19.29 4.03 -18.17
N GLN A 121 -20.10 3.96 -17.12
CA GLN A 121 -20.23 5.04 -16.11
C GLN A 121 -18.87 5.40 -15.50
N LEU A 122 -18.08 4.41 -15.10
CA LEU A 122 -16.76 4.68 -14.51
C LEU A 122 -15.79 5.30 -15.53
N GLN A 123 -15.85 4.88 -16.80
CA GLN A 123 -15.08 5.49 -17.87
C GLN A 123 -15.51 6.93 -18.11
N ASP A 124 -16.82 7.21 -18.12
CA ASP A 124 -17.41 8.53 -18.33
C ASP A 124 -16.96 9.56 -17.29
N LEU A 125 -16.96 9.19 -16.01
CA LEU A 125 -16.40 10.04 -14.95
C LEU A 125 -14.94 10.46 -15.25
N ILE A 126 -14.15 9.55 -15.83
CA ILE A 126 -12.76 9.80 -16.15
C ILE A 126 -12.63 10.65 -17.42
N THR A 127 -13.38 10.33 -18.47
CA THR A 127 -13.24 11.00 -19.77
C THR A 127 -13.91 12.36 -19.80
N ASN A 128 -15.12 12.47 -19.25
CA ASN A 128 -15.98 13.65 -19.38
C ASN A 128 -15.95 14.53 -18.13
N GLU A 129 -15.98 13.94 -16.93
CA GLU A 129 -15.92 14.72 -15.68
C GLU A 129 -14.49 15.01 -15.21
N LYS A 130 -13.49 14.52 -15.95
CA LYS A 130 -12.06 14.79 -15.72
C LYS A 130 -11.57 14.50 -14.30
N ILE A 131 -12.13 13.49 -13.62
CA ILE A 131 -11.80 13.22 -12.20
C ILE A 131 -10.33 12.90 -11.92
N ALA A 132 -9.53 12.56 -12.94
CA ALA A 132 -8.11 12.26 -12.80
C ALA A 132 -7.22 13.51 -12.93
N GLU A 133 -7.77 14.66 -13.31
CA GLU A 133 -7.03 15.87 -13.66
C GLU A 133 -6.12 16.33 -12.53
N GLN A 134 -6.64 16.41 -11.30
CA GLN A 134 -5.85 16.78 -10.13
C GLN A 134 -4.61 15.88 -9.94
N ALA A 135 -4.76 14.56 -10.09
CA ALA A 135 -3.62 13.64 -9.94
C ALA A 135 -2.60 13.78 -11.07
N ILE A 136 -3.07 14.06 -12.29
CA ILE A 136 -2.20 14.31 -13.45
C ILE A 136 -1.42 15.61 -13.25
N ASP A 137 -2.08 16.69 -12.87
CA ASP A 137 -1.45 18.00 -12.64
C ASP A 137 -0.44 17.96 -11.49
N GLU A 138 -0.79 17.28 -10.40
CA GLU A 138 0.13 17.06 -9.29
C GLU A 138 1.36 16.24 -9.72
N ALA A 139 1.19 15.19 -10.53
CA ALA A 139 2.31 14.42 -11.05
C ALA A 139 3.18 15.21 -12.05
N LYS A 140 2.59 16.07 -12.88
CA LYS A 140 3.34 16.98 -13.76
C LYS A 140 4.13 18.00 -12.94
N TYR A 141 3.50 18.62 -11.94
CA TYR A 141 4.18 19.54 -11.04
C TYR A 141 5.34 18.87 -10.30
N PHE A 142 5.11 17.67 -9.74
CA PHE A 142 6.17 16.85 -9.17
C PHE A 142 7.31 16.61 -10.16
N SER A 143 6.98 16.30 -11.42
CA SER A 143 7.97 16.02 -12.46
C SER A 143 8.84 17.22 -12.79
N VAL A 144 8.26 18.43 -12.84
CA VAL A 144 9.00 19.69 -13.00
C VAL A 144 9.98 19.87 -11.84
N LYS A 145 9.52 19.74 -10.58
CA LYS A 145 10.39 19.86 -9.40
C LYS A 145 11.45 18.78 -9.31
N PHE A 146 11.12 17.57 -9.74
CA PHE A 146 12.05 16.46 -9.81
C PHE A 146 13.15 16.73 -10.83
N LYS A 147 12.81 17.25 -12.02
CA LYS A 147 13.80 17.63 -13.05
C LYS A 147 14.68 18.78 -12.59
N GLU A 148 14.12 19.82 -11.96
CA GLU A 148 14.91 20.92 -11.38
C GLU A 148 15.99 20.41 -10.42
N THR A 149 15.69 19.33 -9.67
CA THR A 149 16.60 18.77 -8.65
C THR A 149 17.55 17.70 -9.19
N PHE A 150 17.08 16.82 -10.08
CA PHE A 150 17.78 15.61 -10.51
C PHE A 150 18.11 15.58 -12.01
N GLY A 151 17.82 16.66 -12.73
CA GLY A 151 18.23 16.90 -14.12
C GLY A 151 17.35 16.29 -15.21
N LYS A 152 16.50 15.31 -14.90
CA LYS A 152 15.58 14.69 -15.87
C LYS A 152 14.18 14.50 -15.29
N TYR A 153 13.19 14.40 -16.17
CA TYR A 153 11.83 14.05 -15.76
C TYR A 153 11.74 12.57 -15.35
N PRO A 154 10.86 12.21 -14.39
CA PRO A 154 10.39 10.83 -14.27
C PRO A 154 9.55 10.44 -15.50
N ALA A 155 9.46 9.15 -15.79
CA ALA A 155 8.51 8.66 -16.78
C ALA A 155 7.11 8.63 -16.16
N LEU A 156 6.17 9.35 -16.76
CA LEU A 156 4.79 9.44 -16.29
C LEU A 156 3.88 8.52 -17.09
N PHE A 157 2.94 7.87 -16.41
CA PHE A 157 1.95 6.99 -17.02
C PHE A 157 0.57 7.22 -16.44
N PHE A 158 -0.42 7.43 -17.29
CA PHE A 158 -1.81 7.43 -16.87
C PHE A 158 -2.19 6.01 -16.42
N SER A 159 -2.82 5.86 -15.25
CA SER A 159 -3.07 4.53 -14.65
C SER A 159 -4.18 3.72 -15.36
N GLY A 160 -4.89 4.34 -16.30
CA GLY A 160 -6.13 3.82 -16.89
C GLY A 160 -7.35 4.00 -15.97
N CYS A 161 -7.26 4.85 -14.95
CA CYS A 161 -8.32 5.09 -13.98
C CYS A 161 -8.25 6.55 -13.47
N LYS A 162 -8.43 6.79 -12.17
CA LYS A 162 -8.48 8.11 -11.53
C LYS A 162 -7.12 8.60 -10.99
N GLY A 163 -6.03 8.21 -11.64
CA GLY A 163 -4.69 8.46 -11.14
C GLY A 163 -3.59 8.20 -12.17
N CYS A 164 -2.35 8.41 -11.77
CA CYS A 164 -1.18 8.19 -12.61
C CYS A 164 0.02 7.70 -11.81
N HIS A 165 1.03 7.22 -12.53
CA HIS A 165 2.24 6.65 -11.97
C HIS A 165 3.45 7.46 -12.43
N ALA A 166 4.41 7.64 -11.54
CA ALA A 166 5.72 8.21 -11.87
C ALA A 166 6.83 7.18 -11.60
N TYR A 167 7.69 6.96 -12.59
CA TYR A 167 8.86 6.09 -12.49
C TYR A 167 10.14 6.92 -12.60
N THR A 168 10.95 6.92 -11.55
CA THR A 168 12.28 7.56 -11.57
C THR A 168 13.33 6.48 -11.74
N PHE A 169 14.03 6.45 -12.88
CA PHE A 169 15.03 5.41 -13.16
C PHE A 169 16.43 5.82 -12.68
N PHE A 170 17.23 4.83 -12.30
CA PHE A 170 18.62 5.02 -11.88
C PHE A 170 19.43 3.75 -12.07
N LYS A 171 20.75 3.86 -11.93
CA LYS A 171 21.64 2.70 -11.97
C LYS A 171 21.29 1.74 -10.83
N ALA A 172 21.12 0.47 -11.18
CA ALA A 172 20.87 -0.61 -10.22
C ALA A 172 21.78 -0.53 -9.00
N THR A 173 21.21 -0.45 -7.80
CA THR A 173 21.98 -0.25 -6.56
C THR A 173 21.33 -0.90 -5.34
N GLY A 174 22.12 -1.02 -4.27
CA GLY A 174 21.70 -1.59 -2.99
C GLY A 174 21.26 -0.52 -1.98
N PHE A 175 20.37 -0.92 -1.08
CA PHE A 175 19.86 -0.12 0.04
C PHE A 175 19.82 -0.99 1.29
N LYS A 176 20.06 -0.39 2.46
CA LYS A 176 19.86 -1.04 3.77
C LYS A 176 18.37 -1.14 4.08
N ASN A 177 17.61 -0.08 3.82
CA ASN A 177 16.17 -0.03 4.00
C ASN A 177 15.50 0.89 2.97
N LEU A 178 15.30 0.38 1.75
CA LEU A 178 14.68 1.13 0.66
C LEU A 178 13.29 1.67 1.03
N ASN A 179 12.45 0.85 1.67
CA ASN A 179 11.09 1.26 2.06
C ASN A 179 11.13 2.54 2.89
N LEU A 180 12.03 2.60 3.88
CA LEU A 180 12.18 3.77 4.73
C LEU A 180 12.68 4.99 3.96
N ALA A 181 13.67 4.82 3.08
CA ALA A 181 14.21 5.90 2.27
C ALA A 181 13.18 6.49 1.30
N VAL A 182 12.43 5.63 0.61
CA VAL A 182 11.37 6.05 -0.33
C VAL A 182 10.18 6.65 0.41
N SER A 183 9.78 6.08 1.55
CA SER A 183 8.73 6.64 2.40
C SER A 183 9.09 8.04 2.87
N TRP A 184 10.29 8.23 3.40
CA TRP A 184 10.76 9.52 3.86
C TRP A 184 10.78 10.53 2.71
N PHE A 185 11.30 10.13 1.54
CA PHE A 185 11.30 11.00 0.37
C PHE A 185 9.89 11.41 -0.04
N ALA A 186 8.97 10.45 -0.21
CA ALA A 186 7.59 10.70 -0.61
C ALA A 186 6.84 11.57 0.42
N GLU A 187 7.03 11.33 1.72
CA GLU A 187 6.43 12.16 2.77
C GLU A 187 6.92 13.60 2.73
N ASN A 188 8.22 13.83 2.50
CA ASN A 188 8.79 15.17 2.41
C ASN A 188 8.35 15.89 1.14
N VAL A 189 8.30 15.18 0.00
CA VAL A 189 7.76 15.73 -1.25
C VAL A 189 6.29 16.11 -1.07
N LYS A 190 5.47 15.20 -0.53
CA LYS A 190 4.04 15.44 -0.30
C LYS A 190 3.80 16.67 0.56
N LYS A 191 4.58 16.84 1.64
CA LYS A 191 4.49 18.00 2.54
C LYS A 191 4.99 19.29 1.88
N SER A 192 6.18 19.25 1.28
CA SER A 192 6.85 20.46 0.75
C SER A 192 6.12 21.04 -0.46
N TYR A 193 5.49 20.18 -1.26
CA TYR A 193 4.78 20.54 -2.48
C TYR A 193 3.26 20.47 -2.33
N ASN A 194 2.76 20.33 -1.09
CA ASN A 194 1.33 20.23 -0.76
C ASN A 194 0.54 19.27 -1.66
N GLN A 195 1.13 18.10 -1.96
CA GLN A 195 0.54 17.13 -2.88
C GLN A 195 -0.60 16.39 -2.19
N GLN A 196 -1.82 16.46 -2.71
CA GLN A 196 -2.98 15.81 -2.08
C GLN A 196 -3.13 14.36 -2.55
N THR A 197 -2.82 14.09 -3.81
CA THR A 197 -3.09 12.82 -4.51
C THR A 197 -1.95 11.80 -4.39
N MET A 198 -0.73 12.21 -4.05
CA MET A 198 0.39 11.27 -3.85
C MET A 198 0.08 10.23 -2.75
N ASP A 199 0.01 8.95 -3.10
CA ASP A 199 -0.32 7.86 -2.17
C ASP A 199 0.93 7.35 -1.44
N LEU A 200 1.03 7.70 -0.15
CA LEU A 200 2.15 7.31 0.70
C LEU A 200 2.19 5.80 1.00
N SER A 201 1.05 5.10 0.90
CA SER A 201 1.03 3.65 1.16
C SER A 201 1.87 2.88 0.14
N VAL A 202 1.99 3.42 -1.08
CA VAL A 202 2.83 2.89 -2.15
C VAL A 202 4.32 2.98 -1.80
N ALA A 203 4.73 4.11 -1.23
CA ALA A 203 6.11 4.39 -0.85
C ALA A 203 6.56 3.55 0.36
N GLN A 204 5.63 3.22 1.27
CA GLN A 204 5.87 2.41 2.46
C GLN A 204 6.23 0.95 2.17
N ASP A 205 5.85 0.43 1.02
CA ASP A 205 6.06 -0.98 0.64
C ASP A 205 6.80 -1.13 -0.70
N ALA A 206 7.76 -0.25 -0.98
CA ALA A 206 8.53 -0.24 -2.23
C ALA A 206 9.15 -1.61 -2.59
N GLN A 207 9.60 -2.39 -1.59
CA GLN A 207 10.21 -3.72 -1.77
C GLN A 207 9.23 -4.85 -2.12
N ALA A 208 7.92 -4.65 -1.97
CA ALA A 208 6.91 -5.61 -2.43
C ALA A 208 5.95 -4.99 -3.45
N ARG A 209 6.22 -3.76 -3.88
CA ARG A 209 5.26 -2.99 -4.68
C ARG A 209 5.09 -3.58 -6.07
N LEU A 210 3.82 -3.74 -6.41
CA LEU A 210 3.34 -4.03 -7.75
C LEU A 210 2.92 -2.73 -8.44
N SER A 211 3.21 -2.62 -9.72
CA SER A 211 2.70 -1.56 -10.57
C SER A 211 1.94 -2.15 -11.74
N ARG A 212 0.97 -1.39 -12.29
CA ARG A 212 0.26 -1.80 -13.49
C ARG A 212 1.19 -1.71 -14.68
N ILE A 213 1.17 -2.74 -15.52
CA ILE A 213 2.08 -2.81 -16.67
C ILE A 213 1.64 -1.77 -17.71
N PRO A 214 2.55 -0.94 -18.24
CA PRO A 214 2.26 -0.03 -19.34
C PRO A 214 1.61 -0.75 -20.53
N TYR A 215 0.70 -0.07 -21.20
CA TYR A 215 -0.13 -0.58 -22.30
C TYR A 215 -1.05 -1.76 -21.96
N SER A 216 -1.22 -2.09 -20.68
CA SER A 216 -2.33 -2.94 -20.25
C SER A 216 -3.61 -2.13 -20.06
N LYS A 217 -4.75 -2.74 -20.35
CA LYS A 217 -6.08 -2.15 -20.11
C LYS A 217 -6.46 -2.36 -18.66
N HIS A 218 -6.92 -1.27 -18.02
CA HIS A 218 -7.47 -1.32 -16.69
C HIS A 218 -8.81 -2.08 -16.72
N GLN A 219 -8.95 -3.06 -15.83
CA GLN A 219 -10.01 -4.06 -15.88
C GLN A 219 -11.41 -3.54 -15.54
N LEU A 220 -11.52 -2.37 -14.91
CA LEU A 220 -12.81 -1.78 -14.49
C LEU A 220 -13.26 -0.63 -15.37
N THR A 221 -12.38 -0.07 -16.19
CA THR A 221 -12.63 1.14 -17.01
C THR A 221 -12.42 0.84 -18.48
N GLY A 222 -11.61 -0.16 -18.83
CA GLY A 222 -11.22 -0.46 -20.21
C GLY A 222 -10.13 0.46 -20.77
N LEU A 223 -9.82 1.56 -20.09
CA LEU A 223 -8.79 2.53 -20.46
C LEU A 223 -7.39 1.92 -20.37
N THR A 224 -6.51 2.30 -21.29
CA THR A 224 -5.15 1.76 -21.40
C THR A 224 -4.17 2.58 -20.57
N VAL A 225 -3.22 1.92 -19.89
CA VAL A 225 -2.09 2.61 -19.26
C VAL A 225 -1.18 3.15 -20.34
N VAL A 226 -1.06 4.46 -20.46
CA VAL A 226 -0.27 5.11 -21.53
C VAL A 226 0.72 6.10 -20.94
N PRO A 227 1.90 6.26 -21.55
CA PRO A 227 2.81 7.33 -21.16
C PRO A 227 2.18 8.70 -21.45
N PHE A 228 2.63 9.72 -20.73
CA PHE A 228 2.33 11.11 -21.06
C PHE A 228 3.49 12.04 -20.68
N SER A 229 3.54 13.21 -21.31
CA SER A 229 4.52 14.25 -21.03
C SER A 229 3.94 15.36 -20.14
N ILE A 230 4.79 16.27 -19.67
CA ILE A 230 4.31 17.46 -18.94
C ILE A 230 3.51 18.43 -19.83
N GLU A 231 3.72 18.37 -21.14
CA GLU A 231 3.08 19.24 -22.11
C GLU A 231 1.74 18.69 -22.61
N ASP A 232 1.53 17.37 -22.52
CA ASP A 232 0.30 16.72 -22.97
C ASP A 232 -0.88 17.22 -22.13
N ASP A 233 -1.93 17.77 -22.73
CA ASP A 233 -3.11 18.18 -21.95
C ASP A 233 -3.95 16.96 -21.48
N TYR A 234 -4.97 17.21 -20.65
CA TYR A 234 -5.81 16.13 -20.13
C TYR A 234 -6.47 15.31 -21.24
N ASP A 235 -7.03 15.99 -22.24
CA ASP A 235 -7.83 15.36 -23.29
C ASP A 235 -6.92 14.54 -24.22
N GLU A 236 -5.71 15.02 -24.51
CA GLU A 236 -4.68 14.27 -25.22
C GLU A 236 -4.29 12.98 -24.49
N ILE A 237 -4.08 13.03 -23.17
CA ILE A 237 -3.75 11.86 -22.35
C ILE A 237 -4.88 10.81 -22.40
N ILE A 238 -6.13 11.27 -22.25
CA ILE A 238 -7.30 10.40 -22.32
C ILE A 238 -7.47 9.81 -23.73
N MET A 239 -7.26 10.60 -24.78
CA MET A 239 -7.31 10.13 -26.17
C MET A 239 -6.25 9.06 -26.45
N LYS A 240 -5.02 9.24 -25.96
CA LYS A 240 -3.99 8.19 -26.00
C LYS A 240 -4.46 6.92 -25.29
N SER A 241 -5.16 7.04 -24.17
CA SER A 241 -5.66 5.88 -23.40
C SER A 241 -6.76 5.10 -24.11
N LEU A 242 -7.66 5.80 -24.80
CA LEU A 242 -8.75 5.23 -25.62
C LEU A 242 -8.22 4.58 -26.90
N HIS A 243 -7.26 5.24 -27.55
CA HIS A 243 -6.67 4.83 -28.83
C HIS A 243 -5.14 4.67 -28.71
N PRO A 244 -4.65 3.65 -27.97
CA PRO A 244 -3.24 3.54 -27.63
C PRO A 244 -2.38 3.27 -28.86
N HIS A 245 -1.41 4.15 -29.07
CA HIS A 245 -0.24 3.90 -29.90
C HIS A 245 0.95 3.55 -29.00
N ILE A 246 1.81 2.62 -29.45
CA ILE A 246 3.04 2.31 -28.70
C ILE A 246 4.08 3.37 -29.06
N GLU A 247 4.34 4.28 -28.13
CA GLU A 247 5.43 5.24 -28.23
C GLU A 247 6.78 4.55 -28.00
N ASP A 248 7.81 5.03 -28.70
CA ASP A 248 9.18 4.65 -28.42
C ASP A 248 9.57 5.08 -27.01
N PHE A 249 10.39 4.27 -26.35
CA PHE A 249 10.80 4.52 -24.98
C PHE A 249 12.29 4.23 -24.86
N ASP A 250 13.07 5.22 -24.43
CA ASP A 250 14.44 5.02 -23.98
C ASP A 250 14.52 5.31 -22.49
N ARG A 251 14.92 4.29 -21.73
CA ARG A 251 15.12 4.41 -20.27
C ARG A 251 16.19 5.45 -19.94
N VAL A 252 17.18 5.66 -20.80
CA VAL A 252 18.26 6.62 -20.60
C VAL A 252 17.71 8.04 -20.45
N ASP A 253 16.63 8.38 -21.15
CA ASP A 253 15.99 9.70 -21.09
C ASP A 253 15.40 10.02 -19.71
N PHE A 254 15.11 8.99 -18.91
CA PHE A 254 14.53 9.12 -17.57
C PHE A 254 15.51 8.72 -16.45
N GLN A 255 16.73 8.30 -16.81
CA GLN A 255 17.72 7.82 -15.85
C GLN A 255 18.45 9.00 -15.16
N THR A 256 18.47 8.99 -13.83
CA THR A 256 19.09 10.03 -13.00
C THR A 256 20.02 9.44 -11.92
N ASP A 257 20.74 10.34 -11.25
CA ASP A 257 21.53 10.04 -10.05
C ASP A 257 20.70 10.07 -8.74
N PHE A 258 19.37 10.05 -8.84
CA PHE A 258 18.45 10.10 -7.69
C PHE A 258 18.75 9.04 -6.61
N HIS A 259 19.24 7.87 -7.01
CA HIS A 259 19.68 6.82 -6.09
C HIS A 259 20.73 7.29 -5.07
N LYS A 260 21.64 8.21 -5.43
CA LYS A 260 22.63 8.78 -4.51
C LYS A 260 21.96 9.57 -3.39
N HIS A 261 20.88 10.29 -3.70
CA HIS A 261 20.09 11.01 -2.72
C HIS A 261 19.34 10.03 -1.80
N LEU A 262 18.67 9.02 -2.39
CA LEU A 262 18.01 7.97 -1.60
C LEU A 262 18.96 7.21 -0.68
N GLN A 263 20.19 6.94 -1.10
CA GLN A 263 21.19 6.29 -0.26
C GLN A 263 21.61 7.16 0.94
N LYS A 264 21.71 8.49 0.75
CA LYS A 264 21.94 9.42 1.87
C LYS A 264 20.79 9.36 2.89
N ILE A 265 19.54 9.38 2.40
CA ILE A 265 18.34 9.24 3.25
C ILE A 265 18.37 7.88 3.96
N ASP A 266 18.62 6.80 3.24
CA ASP A 266 18.68 5.43 3.77
C ASP A 266 19.67 5.30 4.93
N LEU A 267 20.86 5.89 4.79
CA LEU A 267 21.88 5.90 5.85
C LEU A 267 21.38 6.63 7.11
N VAL A 268 20.83 7.83 6.95
CA VAL A 268 20.34 8.67 8.06
C VAL A 268 19.14 8.03 8.73
N GLU A 269 18.13 7.61 7.95
CA GLU A 269 16.89 7.07 8.50
C GLU A 269 17.07 5.66 9.08
N THR A 270 17.98 4.85 8.54
CA THR A 270 18.37 3.58 9.17
C THR A 270 19.02 3.84 10.53
N TYR A 271 19.89 4.84 10.66
CA TYR A 271 20.46 5.23 11.95
C TYR A 271 19.37 5.73 12.91
N ASN A 272 18.52 6.65 12.47
CA ASN A 272 17.41 7.19 13.28
C ASN A 272 16.46 6.09 13.75
N SER A 273 16.14 5.13 12.89
CA SER A 273 15.34 3.95 13.23
C SER A 273 15.98 3.11 14.34
N ARG A 274 17.30 2.87 14.27
CA ARG A 274 18.07 2.15 15.31
C ARG A 274 18.10 2.92 16.63
N VAL A 275 18.30 4.25 16.59
CA VAL A 275 18.26 5.07 17.80
C VAL A 275 16.87 5.05 18.42
N LYS A 276 15.81 5.18 17.62
CA LYS A 276 14.42 5.08 18.09
C LYS A 276 14.11 3.70 18.69
N SER A 277 14.61 2.62 18.10
CA SER A 277 14.38 1.26 18.62
C SER A 277 15.20 0.98 19.89
N ALA A 278 16.44 1.45 19.97
CA ALA A 278 17.26 1.42 21.17
C ALA A 278 16.58 2.21 22.30
N ASN A 279 16.15 3.45 22.05
CA ASN A 279 15.42 4.26 23.03
C ASN A 279 14.07 3.66 23.44
N ARG A 280 13.33 2.99 22.54
CA ARG A 280 12.14 2.22 22.90
C ARG A 280 12.48 1.03 23.81
N THR A 281 13.65 0.42 23.63
CA THR A 281 14.14 -0.67 24.46
C THR A 281 14.61 -0.16 25.82
N THR A 282 15.28 0.99 25.86
CA THR A 282 15.68 1.69 27.09
C THR A 282 14.49 2.25 27.85
N ASN A 283 13.45 2.74 27.17
CA ASN A 283 12.19 3.17 27.79
C ASN A 283 11.36 1.96 28.27
N LYS A 284 11.40 0.82 27.55
CA LYS A 284 10.89 -0.46 28.08
C LYS A 284 11.69 -0.96 29.28
N ALA A 285 13.01 -0.75 29.31
CA ALA A 285 13.88 -1.11 30.43
C ALA A 285 13.70 -0.16 31.63
N ARG A 286 13.43 1.13 31.40
CA ARG A 286 13.06 2.12 32.43
C ARG A 286 11.64 1.90 32.96
N LEU A 287 10.71 1.43 32.11
CA LEU A 287 9.42 0.88 32.56
C LEU A 287 9.56 -0.50 33.22
N GLY A 288 10.66 -1.22 32.96
CA GLY A 288 11.08 -2.43 33.67
C GLY A 288 11.71 -2.14 35.04
N GLY A 289 11.83 -0.86 35.41
CA GLY A 289 12.25 -0.40 36.74
C GLY A 289 11.10 -0.23 37.74
N SER A 290 9.85 -0.60 37.41
CA SER A 290 8.86 -0.84 38.46
C SER A 290 9.11 -2.22 39.05
N LYS A 291 9.99 -2.28 40.06
CA LYS A 291 9.98 -3.38 41.00
C LYS A 291 8.55 -3.54 41.51
N ASN A 292 8.01 -4.76 41.33
CA ASN A 292 6.81 -5.30 41.95
C ASN A 292 5.44 -4.80 41.44
N PHE A 293 4.99 -5.34 40.31
CA PHE A 293 3.60 -5.81 40.18
C PHE A 293 3.55 -7.19 39.50
N LYS A 294 3.59 -8.24 40.33
CA LYS A 294 3.00 -9.54 39.98
C LYS A 294 1.50 -9.28 39.79
N GLY A 295 0.93 -9.54 38.62
CA GLY A 295 -0.52 -9.31 38.48
C GLY A 295 -1.20 -9.87 37.26
N VAL A 296 -0.82 -9.49 36.04
CA VAL A 296 -1.58 -9.90 34.85
C VAL A 296 -0.66 -10.33 33.73
N HIS A 297 -0.30 -11.62 33.73
CA HIS A 297 0.45 -12.25 32.63
C HIS A 297 -0.39 -12.48 31.37
N ASP A 298 -1.72 -12.35 31.48
CA ASP A 298 -2.64 -12.55 30.38
C ASP A 298 -3.75 -11.49 30.39
N HIS A 299 -3.65 -10.54 29.46
CA HIS A 299 -4.66 -9.50 29.32
C HIS A 299 -6.05 -10.07 29.03
N ARG A 300 -6.18 -11.28 28.44
CA ARG A 300 -7.49 -11.89 28.21
C ARG A 300 -8.26 -12.11 29.52
N ALA A 301 -7.57 -12.46 30.60
CA ALA A 301 -8.18 -12.61 31.92
C ALA A 301 -8.62 -11.25 32.49
N PHE A 302 -7.78 -10.22 32.36
CA PHE A 302 -8.09 -8.85 32.77
C PHE A 302 -9.26 -8.25 32.00
N PHE A 303 -9.29 -8.35 30.68
CA PHE A 303 -10.41 -7.84 29.89
C PHE A 303 -11.69 -8.62 30.17
N LYS A 304 -11.60 -9.91 30.52
CA LYS A 304 -12.76 -10.72 30.94
C LYS A 304 -13.35 -10.26 32.28
N SER A 305 -12.53 -9.77 33.23
CA SER A 305 -13.06 -9.27 34.50
C SER A 305 -13.79 -7.93 34.36
N ILE A 306 -13.44 -7.12 33.36
CA ILE A 306 -14.06 -5.81 33.12
C ILE A 306 -15.24 -5.91 32.13
N LEU A 307 -15.05 -6.62 31.01
CA LEU A 307 -16.01 -6.67 29.90
C LEU A 307 -16.91 -7.91 29.94
N GLY A 308 -16.67 -8.86 30.85
CA GLY A 308 -17.39 -10.11 30.93
C GLY A 308 -16.93 -11.17 29.92
N LYS A 309 -17.84 -12.09 29.55
CA LYS A 309 -17.51 -13.19 28.62
C LYS A 309 -17.32 -12.65 27.19
N PRO A 310 -16.27 -13.07 26.47
CA PRO A 310 -16.07 -12.67 25.08
C PRO A 310 -17.20 -13.23 24.19
N VAL A 311 -17.51 -12.53 23.11
CA VAL A 311 -18.50 -12.95 22.11
C VAL A 311 -17.99 -14.17 21.32
N ARG A 312 -16.67 -14.23 21.08
CA ARG A 312 -16.02 -15.39 20.44
C ARG A 312 -14.62 -15.64 21.01
N GLU A 313 -14.27 -16.90 21.20
CA GLU A 313 -12.93 -17.33 21.60
C GLU A 313 -12.24 -18.06 20.44
N TYR A 314 -10.96 -17.77 20.23
CA TYR A 314 -10.14 -18.44 19.22
C TYR A 314 -8.87 -19.02 19.86
N PRO A 315 -8.97 -20.18 20.53
CA PRO A 315 -7.84 -20.77 21.28
C PRO A 315 -6.59 -20.95 20.41
N ASN A 316 -6.77 -21.46 19.18
CA ASN A 316 -5.68 -21.72 18.22
C ASN A 316 -5.03 -20.44 17.66
N LYS A 317 -5.63 -19.26 17.85
CA LYS A 317 -5.11 -17.97 17.37
C LYS A 317 -4.71 -17.04 18.51
N GLU A 318 -4.75 -17.52 19.75
CA GLU A 318 -4.36 -16.81 20.98
C GLU A 318 -5.05 -15.45 21.19
N TYR A 319 -6.31 -15.31 20.77
CA TYR A 319 -7.11 -14.11 21.05
C TYR A 319 -8.59 -14.42 21.31
N VAL A 320 -9.25 -13.45 21.94
CA VAL A 320 -10.70 -13.42 22.15
C VAL A 320 -11.29 -12.15 21.52
N MET A 321 -12.58 -12.16 21.22
CA MET A 321 -13.29 -11.04 20.58
C MET A 321 -14.44 -10.56 21.44
N TYR A 322 -14.54 -9.24 21.60
CA TYR A 322 -15.63 -8.52 22.24
C TYR A 322 -16.30 -7.57 21.23
N SER A 323 -17.49 -7.08 21.56
CA SER A 323 -18.00 -5.85 20.96
C SER A 323 -17.13 -4.67 21.40
N CYS A 324 -17.10 -3.61 20.59
CA CYS A 324 -16.35 -2.40 20.94
C CYS A 324 -16.88 -1.82 22.26
N PRO A 325 -16.04 -1.66 23.31
CA PRO A 325 -16.49 -1.13 24.60
C PRO A 325 -16.45 0.40 24.67
N PHE A 326 -15.95 1.07 23.64
CA PHE A 326 -15.77 2.53 23.68
C PHE A 326 -17.04 3.26 23.23
N GLN A 327 -17.41 4.29 24.00
CA GLN A 327 -18.65 5.05 23.82
C GLN A 327 -18.70 5.87 22.53
N ASP A 328 -17.55 6.11 21.90
CA ASP A 328 -17.42 6.85 20.64
C ASP A 328 -17.66 5.99 19.40
N HIS A 329 -18.09 4.73 19.58
CA HIS A 329 -18.36 3.82 18.47
C HIS A 329 -19.44 2.80 18.82
N ASP A 330 -20.65 2.97 18.28
CA ASP A 330 -21.76 2.03 18.40
C ASP A 330 -21.58 0.87 17.40
N ASP A 331 -20.92 -0.21 17.85
CA ASP A 331 -20.74 -1.42 17.05
C ASP A 331 -21.60 -2.57 17.55
N LYS A 332 -22.52 -3.02 16.71
CA LYS A 332 -23.31 -4.24 16.96
C LYS A 332 -22.55 -5.53 16.62
N LYS A 333 -21.37 -5.44 15.98
CA LYS A 333 -20.55 -6.60 15.61
C LYS A 333 -19.27 -6.70 16.47
N PRO A 334 -18.76 -7.92 16.74
CA PRO A 334 -17.53 -8.08 17.51
C PRO A 334 -16.32 -7.55 16.71
N SER A 335 -15.76 -6.42 17.14
CA SER A 335 -14.62 -5.77 16.51
C SER A 335 -13.45 -5.55 17.47
N PHE A 336 -13.62 -5.79 18.77
CA PHE A 336 -12.60 -5.57 19.78
C PHE A 336 -11.84 -6.87 20.09
N ARG A 337 -10.63 -6.98 19.53
CA ARG A 337 -9.77 -8.14 19.69
C ARG A 337 -8.85 -7.99 20.89
N VAL A 338 -8.78 -9.00 21.76
CA VAL A 338 -7.86 -9.05 22.90
C VAL A 338 -6.93 -10.24 22.78
N HIS A 339 -5.63 -9.96 22.77
CA HIS A 339 -4.53 -10.92 22.87
C HIS A 339 -3.98 -10.96 24.29
N LYS A 340 -3.09 -11.92 24.58
CA LYS A 340 -2.38 -12.04 25.85
C LYS A 340 -1.67 -10.75 26.31
N LYS A 341 -1.23 -9.91 25.37
CA LYS A 341 -0.41 -8.71 25.63
C LYS A 341 -1.08 -7.36 25.30
N GLY A 342 -2.33 -7.35 24.84
CA GLY A 342 -2.97 -6.11 24.41
C GLY A 342 -4.28 -6.29 23.67
N TYR A 343 -4.87 -5.19 23.25
CA TYR A 343 -6.10 -5.15 22.46
C TYR A 343 -5.94 -4.32 21.18
N TYR A 344 -6.83 -4.59 20.23
CA TYR A 344 -7.00 -3.83 19.01
C TYR A 344 -8.47 -3.87 18.57
N CYS A 345 -9.08 -2.70 18.37
CA CYS A 345 -10.43 -2.58 17.83
C CYS A 345 -10.40 -2.30 16.33
N TYR A 346 -11.05 -3.15 15.53
CA TYR A 346 -11.17 -2.96 14.08
C TYR A 346 -12.10 -1.80 13.70
N GLY A 347 -13.11 -1.51 14.55
CA GLY A 347 -14.09 -0.45 14.30
C GLY A 347 -13.49 0.93 14.53
N CYS A 348 -13.17 1.26 15.79
CA CYS A 348 -12.65 2.57 16.16
C CYS A 348 -11.12 2.72 16.05
N GLN A 349 -10.39 1.69 15.58
CA GLN A 349 -8.93 1.69 15.40
C GLN A 349 -8.09 1.86 16.69
N LYS A 350 -8.73 1.95 17.87
CA LYS A 350 -8.04 2.05 19.17
C LYS A 350 -7.27 0.77 19.48
N LYS A 351 -6.08 0.92 20.07
CA LYS A 351 -5.18 -0.20 20.37
C LYS A 351 -4.25 0.12 21.54
N GLY A 352 -3.88 -0.91 22.30
CA GLY A 352 -2.95 -0.74 23.40
C GLY A 352 -2.91 -1.92 24.36
N ASN A 353 -2.42 -1.68 25.57
CA ASN A 353 -2.47 -2.60 26.70
C ASN A 353 -3.57 -2.18 27.68
N TYR A 354 -3.70 -2.86 28.83
CA TYR A 354 -4.67 -2.47 29.87
C TYR A 354 -4.53 -1.00 30.30
N TRP A 355 -3.31 -0.44 30.28
CA TRP A 355 -3.07 0.94 30.65
C TRP A 355 -3.74 1.91 29.69
N GLN A 356 -3.45 1.74 28.40
CA GLN A 356 -4.08 2.55 27.36
C GLN A 356 -5.59 2.35 27.33
N PHE A 357 -6.06 1.12 27.61
CA PHE A 357 -7.49 0.84 27.70
C PHE A 357 -8.18 1.70 28.75
N PHE A 358 -7.66 1.81 29.97
CA PHE A 358 -8.28 2.65 31.01
C PHE A 358 -8.34 4.13 30.64
N LYS A 359 -7.31 4.63 29.97
CA LYS A 359 -7.31 6.01 29.45
C LYS A 359 -8.40 6.19 28.40
N ASP A 360 -8.50 5.26 27.46
CA ASP A 360 -9.46 5.33 26.36
C ASP A 360 -10.91 5.05 26.81
N TYR A 361 -11.09 4.23 27.85
CA TYR A 361 -12.39 3.75 28.33
C TYR A 361 -13.01 4.69 29.38
N HIS A 362 -12.19 5.30 30.24
CA HIS A 362 -12.66 6.23 31.29
C HIS A 362 -12.24 7.69 31.08
N GLY A 363 -11.47 7.99 30.02
CA GLY A 363 -10.92 9.34 29.81
C GLY A 363 -9.84 9.72 30.83
N TRP A 364 -9.20 8.73 31.48
CA TRP A 364 -8.23 8.99 32.54
C TRP A 364 -6.86 9.46 32.01
N ASN A 365 -6.20 10.29 32.81
CA ASN A 365 -4.78 10.59 32.66
C ASN A 365 -3.90 9.55 33.38
N ASP A 366 -2.58 9.61 33.15
CA ASP A 366 -1.66 8.60 33.70
C ASP A 366 -1.65 8.56 35.24
N GLU A 367 -1.90 9.69 35.93
CA GLU A 367 -1.92 9.73 37.39
C GLU A 367 -3.18 9.08 37.96
N GLN A 368 -4.32 9.27 37.32
CA GLN A 368 -5.58 8.61 37.67
C GLN A 368 -5.48 7.08 37.50
N VAL A 369 -4.87 6.62 36.41
CA VAL A 369 -4.61 5.18 36.21
C VAL A 369 -3.69 4.64 37.31
N ARG A 370 -2.62 5.36 37.69
CA ARG A 370 -1.74 4.97 38.81
C ARG A 370 -2.49 4.86 40.13
N GLN A 371 -3.35 5.83 40.44
CA GLN A 371 -4.13 5.83 41.68
C GLN A 371 -5.13 4.67 41.74
N HIS A 372 -5.78 4.35 40.61
CA HIS A 372 -6.67 3.20 40.51
C HIS A 372 -5.96 1.91 40.86
N PHE A 373 -4.80 1.65 40.25
CA PHE A 373 -4.00 0.47 40.58
C PHE A 373 -3.56 0.49 42.05
N LYS A 374 -3.01 1.60 42.56
CA LYS A 374 -2.60 1.73 43.98
C LYS A 374 -3.73 1.39 44.96
N THR A 375 -4.97 1.69 44.60
CA THR A 375 -6.16 1.42 45.43
C THR A 375 -6.61 -0.04 45.35
N GLU A 376 -6.60 -0.64 44.15
CA GLU A 376 -6.88 -2.08 43.94
C GLU A 376 -5.89 -2.98 44.70
N ILE A 377 -4.61 -2.60 44.72
CA ILE A 377 -3.56 -3.33 45.44
C ILE A 377 -3.78 -3.27 46.95
N LYS A 378 -4.21 -2.12 47.48
CA LYS A 378 -4.56 -1.97 48.89
C LYS A 378 -5.78 -2.82 49.27
N LYS A 379 -6.81 -2.88 48.42
CA LYS A 379 -7.98 -3.76 48.64
C LYS A 379 -7.61 -5.24 48.66
N ASN A 380 -6.84 -5.70 47.68
CA ASN A 380 -6.39 -7.10 47.61
C ASN A 380 -5.45 -7.53 48.77
N ILE A 381 -4.83 -6.59 49.49
CA ILE A 381 -4.03 -6.86 50.70
C ILE A 381 -4.93 -6.92 51.96
N ILE A 382 -6.05 -6.20 51.97
CA ILE A 382 -7.01 -6.19 53.08
C ILE A 382 -7.94 -7.42 53.04
N ASP A 383 -8.30 -7.90 51.85
CA ASP A 383 -9.17 -9.08 51.68
C ASP A 383 -8.42 -10.43 51.78
N ASN A 384 -7.09 -10.41 51.95
CA ASN A 384 -6.24 -11.61 52.12
C ASN A 384 -5.55 -11.68 53.50
N ASN A 385 -5.98 -10.84 54.44
CA ASN A 385 -5.73 -10.95 55.89
C ASN A 385 -7.08 -11.08 56.60
#